data_AF-A0A919XRP6-F1
#
_entry.id   AF-A0A919XRP6-F1
#
_cell.length_a   1.000
_cell.length_b   1.000
_cell.length_c   1.000
_cell.angle_alpha   90.00
_cell.angle_beta   90.00
_cell.angle_gamma   90.00
#
_symmetry.space_group_name_H-M   'P 1'
#
loop_
_entity.id
_entity.type
_entity.pdbx_description
1 polymer ?
#
loop_
_entity_poly.entity_id
_entity_poly.type
_entity_poly.pdbx_seq_one_letter_code
_entity_poly.pdbx_strand_id
1 'polypeptide(L)'
;MKSHIAHGWKSLKNQFYIVIILFLYQLIWGYFLYRLVHSAVTPLLMRYPDPQPNELGQLLYYIEGKMSLSTSGTVHMYMWILLAMFALRMLLTPFIHAGIFYGLHREREGEVGLFFFQGMKCHGKTVFLFHLIEWLLIAAPAYWVLPKAYAALLAGMQLQTSGLSLLPWILGWLLYGYIVHQFILFMQFGKTGGAGFLMPLWHCLRGALPLIGVSLVLGSTSLLLFSLSTGVSLIWAGIIALILQQGYHLVSCIMRLWSISAKFDLWYAQAHRNDEK
;
A
#
# COMPACT_ATOMS: atom_id res chain seq x y z
N MET A 1 -10.63 -14.21 18.12
CA MET A 1 -10.56 -12.91 17.42
C MET A 1 -10.33 -11.73 18.38
N LYS A 2 -11.26 -11.42 19.32
CA LYS A 2 -11.11 -10.26 20.23
C LYS A 2 -9.81 -10.26 21.05
N SER A 3 -9.41 -11.40 21.59
CA SER A 3 -8.15 -11.56 22.34
C SER A 3 -6.91 -11.28 21.47
N HIS A 4 -6.81 -11.85 20.26
CA HIS A 4 -5.70 -11.56 19.33
C HIS A 4 -5.61 -10.09 18.90
N ILE A 5 -6.77 -9.43 18.73
CA ILE A 5 -6.82 -7.98 18.44
C ILE A 5 -6.27 -7.18 19.63
N ALA A 6 -6.61 -7.56 20.86
CA ALA A 6 -6.09 -6.91 22.08
C ALA A 6 -4.60 -7.19 22.30
N HIS A 7 -4.12 -8.41 22.03
CA HIS A 7 -2.69 -8.75 22.10
C HIS A 7 -1.88 -8.01 21.03
N GLY A 8 -2.41 -7.89 19.80
CA GLY A 8 -1.80 -7.07 18.76
C GLY A 8 -1.67 -5.59 19.17
N TRP A 9 -2.64 -5.05 19.93
CA TRP A 9 -2.57 -3.69 20.45
C TRP A 9 -1.50 -3.50 21.53
N LYS A 10 -1.30 -4.52 22.39
CA LYS A 10 -0.24 -4.50 23.41
C LYS A 10 1.15 -4.53 22.75
N SER A 11 1.34 -5.38 21.73
CA SER A 11 2.59 -5.46 20.96
C SER A 11 2.89 -4.17 20.21
N LEU A 12 1.87 -3.56 19.59
CA LEU A 12 2.00 -2.23 18.98
C LEU A 12 2.56 -1.19 19.96
N LYS A 13 2.07 -1.14 21.20
CA LYS A 13 2.53 -0.16 22.20
C LYS A 13 4.00 -0.34 22.54
N ASN A 14 4.46 -1.58 22.65
CA ASN A 14 5.86 -1.88 22.92
C ASN A 14 6.78 -1.49 21.75
N GLN A 15 6.25 -1.52 20.52
CA GLN A 15 6.97 -1.17 19.29
C GLN A 15 6.59 0.20 18.72
N PHE A 16 6.13 1.13 19.56
CA PHE A 16 5.65 2.43 19.08
C PHE A 16 6.73 3.23 18.32
N TYR A 17 8.02 3.01 18.62
CA TYR A 17 9.12 3.61 17.88
C TYR A 17 9.09 3.27 16.37
N ILE A 18 8.61 2.08 15.99
CA ILE A 18 8.45 1.68 14.58
C ILE A 18 7.37 2.54 13.90
N VAL A 19 6.28 2.85 14.61
CA VAL A 19 5.22 3.75 14.10
C VAL A 19 5.80 5.12 13.79
N ILE A 20 6.67 5.66 14.66
CA ILE A 20 7.32 6.95 14.45
C ILE A 20 8.21 6.92 13.20
N ILE A 21 9.03 5.88 13.03
CA ILE A 21 9.89 5.72 11.85
C ILE A 21 9.05 5.62 10.56
N LEU A 22 7.98 4.81 10.58
CA LEU A 22 7.06 4.66 9.46
C LEU A 22 6.35 5.98 9.11
N PHE A 23 5.96 6.74 10.13
CA PHE A 23 5.33 8.04 9.96
C PHE A 23 6.29 9.04 9.32
N LEU A 24 7.54 9.13 9.81
CA LEU A 24 8.57 9.98 9.21
C LEU A 24 8.86 9.59 7.77
N TYR A 25 8.99 8.29 7.49
CA TYR A 25 9.13 7.77 6.14
C TYR A 25 7.96 8.22 5.25
N GLN A 26 6.72 8.07 5.71
CA GLN A 26 5.53 8.43 4.94
C GLN A 26 5.42 9.94 4.72
N LEU A 27 5.80 10.76 5.69
CA LEU A 27 5.82 12.22 5.61
C LEU A 27 6.85 12.69 4.58
N ILE A 28 8.06 12.13 4.59
CA ILE A 28 9.10 12.44 3.59
C ILE A 28 8.57 12.17 2.17
N TRP A 29 8.00 10.99 1.94
CA TRP A 29 7.42 10.65 0.63
C TRP A 29 6.24 11.54 0.24
N GLY A 30 5.36 11.85 1.19
CA GLY A 30 4.22 12.73 0.98
C GLY A 30 4.66 14.13 0.55
N TYR A 31 5.66 14.68 1.23
CA TYR A 31 6.24 15.98 0.89
C TYR A 31 6.90 15.98 -0.49
N PHE A 32 7.73 14.98 -0.80
CA PHE A 32 8.37 14.87 -2.12
C PHE A 32 7.34 14.78 -3.25
N LEU A 33 6.31 13.95 -3.08
CA LEU A 33 5.24 13.80 -4.07
C LEU A 33 4.43 15.09 -4.21
N TYR A 34 4.06 15.73 -3.11
CA TYR A 34 3.39 17.03 -3.12
C TYR A 34 4.21 18.07 -3.88
N ARG A 35 5.51 18.19 -3.58
CA ARG A 35 6.39 19.18 -4.23
C ARG A 35 6.55 18.90 -5.73
N LEU A 36 6.66 17.64 -6.12
CA LEU A 36 6.76 17.24 -7.53
C LEU A 36 5.47 17.56 -8.28
N VAL A 37 4.32 17.15 -7.73
CA VAL A 37 3.01 17.45 -8.31
C VAL A 37 2.78 18.96 -8.40
N HIS A 38 3.08 19.70 -7.33
CA HIS A 38 2.95 21.16 -7.33
C HIS A 38 3.86 21.80 -8.39
N SER A 39 5.11 21.34 -8.52
CA SER A 39 6.05 21.85 -9.54
C SER A 39 5.63 21.52 -10.97
N ALA A 40 5.02 20.36 -11.21
CA ALA A 40 4.64 19.92 -12.55
C ALA A 40 3.26 20.46 -12.97
N VAL A 41 2.28 20.43 -12.06
CA VAL A 41 0.87 20.68 -12.35
C VAL A 41 0.51 22.16 -12.23
N THR A 42 1.08 22.89 -11.26
CA THR A 42 0.73 24.31 -11.07
C THR A 42 1.04 25.16 -12.30
N PRO A 43 2.21 25.03 -12.97
CA PRO A 43 2.48 25.78 -14.20
C PRO A 43 1.52 25.42 -15.35
N LEU A 44 1.11 24.16 -15.44
CA LEU A 44 0.13 23.72 -16.43
C LEU A 44 -1.25 24.34 -16.19
N LEU A 45 -1.67 24.41 -14.92
CA LEU A 45 -2.95 25.01 -14.53
C LEU A 45 -2.96 26.54 -14.69
N MET A 46 -1.86 27.23 -14.38
CA MET A 46 -1.73 28.67 -14.57
C MET A 46 -1.74 29.09 -16.04
N ARG A 47 -1.43 28.16 -16.96
CA ARG A 47 -1.51 28.37 -18.42
C ARG A 47 -2.89 28.03 -18.99
N TYR A 48 -3.81 27.55 -18.16
CA TYR A 48 -5.19 27.30 -18.59
C TYR A 48 -5.87 28.64 -18.90
N PRO A 49 -6.60 28.77 -20.02
CA PRO A 49 -7.20 30.04 -20.41
C PRO A 49 -8.34 30.42 -19.45
N ASP A 50 -8.13 31.51 -18.71
CA ASP A 50 -9.12 32.14 -17.81
C ASP A 50 -9.00 33.68 -17.92
N PRO A 51 -10.05 34.46 -18.29
CA PRO A 51 -11.46 34.09 -18.51
C PRO A 51 -11.70 33.30 -19.81
N GLN A 52 -12.74 32.46 -19.84
CA GLN A 52 -13.10 31.54 -20.95
C GLN A 52 -13.41 32.27 -22.27
N PRO A 53 -12.48 32.44 -23.24
CA PRO A 53 -12.77 33.29 -24.39
C PRO A 53 -13.29 32.51 -25.59
N ASN A 54 -13.09 31.18 -25.69
CA ASN A 54 -13.58 30.37 -26.82
C ASN A 54 -13.31 28.87 -26.62
N GLU A 55 -14.24 28.01 -27.03
CA GLU A 55 -14.08 26.54 -27.07
C GLU A 55 -12.81 26.11 -27.84
N LEU A 56 -12.41 26.90 -28.84
CA LEU A 56 -11.18 26.71 -29.60
C LEU A 56 -9.90 26.82 -28.74
N GLY A 57 -9.88 27.72 -27.76
CA GLY A 57 -8.73 27.89 -26.86
C GLY A 57 -8.53 26.69 -25.94
N GLN A 58 -9.63 26.09 -25.48
CA GLN A 58 -9.60 24.85 -24.69
C GLN A 58 -9.13 23.68 -25.55
N LEU A 59 -9.65 23.55 -26.78
CA LEU A 59 -9.21 22.52 -27.72
C LEU A 59 -7.71 22.62 -28.02
N LEU A 60 -7.21 23.83 -28.30
CA LEU A 60 -5.79 24.11 -28.54
C LEU A 60 -4.93 23.73 -27.33
N TYR A 61 -5.36 24.06 -26.10
CA TYR A 61 -4.67 23.66 -24.88
C TYR A 61 -4.58 22.13 -24.75
N TYR A 62 -5.66 21.39 -25.04
CA TYR A 62 -5.63 19.92 -25.01
C TYR A 62 -4.73 19.32 -26.10
N ILE A 63 -4.71 19.89 -27.30
CA ILE A 63 -3.85 19.44 -28.40
C ILE A 63 -2.38 19.71 -28.05
N GLU A 64 -2.07 20.91 -27.55
CA GLU A 64 -0.72 21.26 -27.08
C GLU A 64 -0.29 20.35 -25.92
N GLY A 65 -1.20 20.03 -24.99
CA GLY A 65 -0.95 19.10 -23.91
C GLY A 65 -0.59 17.69 -24.40
N LYS A 66 -1.34 17.15 -25.38
CA LYS A 66 -1.05 15.84 -25.99
C LYS A 66 0.30 15.83 -26.71
N MET A 67 0.60 16.89 -27.48
CA MET A 67 1.89 17.05 -28.17
C MET A 67 3.05 17.18 -27.18
N SER A 68 2.87 17.97 -26.12
CA SER A 68 3.88 18.16 -25.08
C SER A 68 4.16 16.85 -24.32
N LEU A 69 3.13 16.02 -24.09
CA LEU A 69 3.30 14.71 -23.44
C LEU A 69 4.23 13.77 -24.23
N SER A 70 4.18 13.83 -25.56
CA SER A 70 5.01 12.99 -26.44
C SER A 70 6.39 13.58 -26.75
N THR A 71 6.53 14.91 -26.73
CA THR A 71 7.70 15.58 -27.31
C THR A 71 8.53 16.37 -26.28
N SER A 72 7.94 16.75 -25.15
CA SER A 72 8.62 17.60 -24.17
C SER A 72 9.59 16.80 -23.29
N GLY A 73 10.87 17.18 -23.32
CA GLY A 73 11.89 16.63 -22.42
C GLY A 73 11.59 16.87 -20.94
N THR A 74 10.90 17.95 -20.59
CA THR A 74 10.51 18.28 -19.21
C THR A 74 9.47 17.30 -18.65
N VAL A 75 8.48 16.92 -19.47
CA VAL A 75 7.47 15.92 -19.07
C VAL A 75 8.15 14.56 -18.85
N HIS A 76 9.02 14.16 -19.77
CA HIS A 76 9.79 12.93 -19.64
C HIS A 76 10.66 12.94 -18.38
N MET A 77 11.30 14.05 -18.04
CA MET A 77 12.07 14.19 -16.80
C MET A 77 11.20 13.97 -15.55
N TYR A 78 10.02 14.61 -15.47
CA TYR A 78 9.09 14.38 -14.34
C TYR A 78 8.61 12.93 -14.28
N MET A 79 8.34 12.30 -15.43
CA MET A 79 7.98 10.88 -15.51
C MET A 79 9.13 9.98 -15.01
N TRP A 80 10.38 10.26 -15.39
CA TRP A 80 11.54 9.54 -14.88
C TRP A 80 11.76 9.74 -13.38
N ILE A 81 11.54 10.93 -12.85
CA ILE A 81 11.61 11.18 -11.40
C ILE A 81 10.51 10.40 -10.68
N LEU A 82 9.27 10.43 -11.17
CA LEU A 82 8.17 9.64 -10.62
C LEU A 82 8.47 8.15 -10.67
N LEU A 83 9.01 7.65 -11.78
CA LEU A 83 9.43 6.26 -11.93
C LEU A 83 10.54 5.90 -10.94
N ALA A 84 11.58 6.74 -10.81
CA ALA A 84 12.68 6.54 -9.89
C ALA A 84 12.20 6.55 -8.43
N MET A 85 11.32 7.48 -8.08
CA MET A 85 10.66 7.54 -6.78
C MET A 85 9.85 6.27 -6.50
N PHE A 86 9.08 5.81 -7.48
CA PHE A 86 8.30 4.58 -7.38
C PHE A 86 9.20 3.36 -7.20
N ALA A 87 10.26 3.22 -8.00
CA ALA A 87 11.24 2.14 -7.91
C ALA A 87 11.96 2.14 -6.55
N LEU A 88 12.37 3.31 -6.06
CA LEU A 88 13.00 3.47 -4.76
C LEU A 88 12.02 3.07 -3.64
N ARG A 89 10.76 3.51 -3.71
CA ARG A 89 9.71 3.11 -2.76
C ARG A 89 9.44 1.62 -2.79
N MET A 90 9.35 1.02 -3.98
CA MET A 90 9.28 -0.43 -4.19
C MET A 90 10.42 -1.09 -3.43
N LEU A 91 11.65 -0.63 -3.62
CA LEU A 91 12.83 -1.24 -3.01
C LEU A 91 12.81 -1.12 -1.49
N LEU A 92 12.49 0.04 -0.91
CA LEU A 92 12.49 0.26 0.55
C LEU A 92 11.38 -0.49 1.30
N THR A 93 10.19 -0.64 0.70
CA THR A 93 9.02 -1.24 1.35
C THR A 93 9.28 -2.65 1.94
N PRO A 94 9.86 -3.62 1.20
CA PRO A 94 10.15 -4.95 1.73
C PRO A 94 11.24 -4.94 2.82
N PHE A 95 12.19 -4.00 2.77
CA PHE A 95 13.19 -3.84 3.84
C PHE A 95 12.54 -3.40 5.15
N ILE A 96 11.59 -2.47 5.07
CA ILE A 96 10.79 -2.03 6.22
C ILE A 96 9.96 -3.21 6.77
N HIS A 97 9.34 -4.01 5.90
CA HIS A 97 8.57 -5.19 6.32
C HIS A 97 9.47 -6.22 7.02
N ALA A 98 10.66 -6.48 6.49
CA ALA A 98 11.63 -7.37 7.13
C ALA A 98 12.00 -6.91 8.55
N GLY A 99 12.20 -5.61 8.73
CA GLY A 99 12.46 -5.02 10.05
C GLY A 99 11.29 -5.21 11.03
N ILE A 100 10.05 -5.00 10.56
CA ILE A 100 8.83 -5.20 11.36
C ILE A 100 8.69 -6.67 11.78
N PHE A 101 8.84 -7.61 10.85
CA PHE A 101 8.68 -9.04 11.14
C PHE A 101 9.72 -9.57 12.13
N TYR A 102 10.97 -9.13 11.98
CA TYR A 102 12.03 -9.48 12.91
C TYR A 102 11.80 -8.90 14.30
N GLY A 103 11.36 -7.63 14.38
CA GLY A 103 10.98 -6.99 15.63
C GLY A 103 9.86 -7.74 16.37
N LEU A 104 8.83 -8.19 15.65
CA LEU A 104 7.71 -8.98 16.20
C LEU A 104 8.12 -10.33 16.79
N HIS A 105 9.04 -11.06 16.15
CA HIS A 105 9.54 -12.33 16.68
C HIS A 105 10.33 -12.11 17.97
N ARG A 106 11.20 -11.11 17.98
CA ARG A 106 12.11 -10.84 19.10
C ARG A 106 11.40 -10.21 20.31
N GLU A 107 10.34 -9.43 20.07
CA GLU A 107 9.46 -8.95 21.14
C GLU A 107 8.75 -10.11 21.85
N ARG A 108 8.36 -11.16 21.12
CA ARG A 108 7.76 -12.38 21.70
C ARG A 108 8.76 -13.19 22.53
N GLU A 109 10.05 -13.12 22.20
CA GLU A 109 11.15 -13.67 23.00
C GLU A 109 11.47 -12.80 24.24
N GLY A 110 10.78 -11.67 24.41
CA GLY A 110 10.89 -10.78 25.57
C GLY A 110 11.95 -9.68 25.41
N GLU A 111 12.61 -9.59 24.26
CA GLU A 111 13.64 -8.58 24.02
C GLU A 111 13.05 -7.31 23.39
N VAL A 112 13.16 -6.19 24.11
CA VAL A 112 12.78 -4.86 23.62
C VAL A 112 14.04 -4.11 23.20
N GLY A 113 14.14 -3.73 21.92
CA GLY A 113 15.32 -3.04 21.39
C GLY A 113 15.17 -2.61 19.93
N LEU A 114 16.21 -1.96 19.40
CA LEU A 114 16.31 -1.46 18.01
C LEU A 114 16.52 -2.59 16.97
N PHE A 115 15.86 -3.73 17.15
CA PHE A 115 15.99 -4.90 16.29
C PHE A 115 15.40 -4.67 14.89
N PHE A 116 14.62 -3.62 14.68
CA PHE A 116 14.13 -3.19 13.37
C PHE A 116 15.25 -3.07 12.32
N PHE A 117 16.36 -2.41 12.67
CA PHE A 117 17.49 -2.22 11.75
C PHE A 117 18.29 -3.52 11.51
N GLN A 118 18.39 -4.36 12.54
CA GLN A 118 19.05 -5.66 12.43
C GLN A 118 18.24 -6.62 11.55
N GLY A 119 16.92 -6.63 11.70
CA GLY A 119 15.99 -7.37 10.84
C GLY A 119 16.09 -6.94 9.38
N MET A 120 16.16 -5.62 9.14
CA MET A 120 16.35 -5.06 7.81
C MET A 120 17.62 -5.57 7.12
N LYS A 121 18.74 -5.66 7.86
CA LYS A 121 20.03 -6.14 7.32
C LYS A 121 20.08 -7.65 7.12
N CYS A 122 19.54 -8.44 8.05
CA CYS A 122 19.62 -9.90 8.01
C CYS A 122 18.57 -10.53 7.07
N HIS A 123 17.32 -10.05 7.11
CA HIS A 123 16.20 -10.67 6.38
C HIS A 123 15.76 -9.88 5.15
N GLY A 124 16.32 -8.69 4.91
CA GLY A 124 15.93 -7.82 3.81
C GLY A 124 15.96 -8.48 2.44
N LYS A 125 17.02 -9.23 2.10
CA LYS A 125 17.13 -9.93 0.81
C LYS A 125 16.05 -11.00 0.62
N THR A 126 15.76 -11.75 1.69
CA THR A 126 14.78 -12.83 1.67
C THR A 126 13.36 -12.28 1.51
N VAL A 127 13.01 -11.25 2.27
CA VAL A 127 11.70 -10.60 2.18
C VAL A 127 11.55 -9.87 0.84
N PHE A 128 12.62 -9.24 0.33
CA PHE A 128 12.64 -8.64 -1.00
C PHE A 128 12.32 -9.66 -2.09
N LEU A 129 12.91 -10.87 -2.04
CA LEU A 129 12.67 -11.91 -3.04
C LEU A 129 11.21 -12.40 -3.01
N PHE A 130 10.62 -12.58 -1.83
CA PHE A 130 9.20 -12.89 -1.72
C PHE A 130 8.31 -11.76 -2.25
N HIS A 131 8.67 -10.51 -1.98
CA HIS A 131 7.92 -9.37 -2.47
C HIS A 131 8.03 -9.21 -3.99
N LEU A 132 9.16 -9.59 -4.59
CA LEU A 132 9.34 -9.63 -6.04
C LEU A 132 8.45 -10.71 -6.67
N ILE A 133 8.39 -11.91 -6.07
CA ILE A 133 7.47 -12.98 -6.50
C ILE A 133 6.02 -12.51 -6.36
N GLU A 134 5.68 -11.84 -5.24
CA GLU A 134 4.35 -11.27 -5.00
C GLU A 134 3.97 -10.29 -6.09
N TRP A 135 4.83 -9.35 -6.43
CA TRP A 135 4.56 -8.38 -7.50
C TRP A 135 4.41 -9.06 -8.85
N LEU A 136 5.22 -10.08 -9.15
CA LEU A 136 5.13 -10.82 -10.40
C LEU A 136 3.80 -11.59 -10.50
N LEU A 137 3.37 -12.24 -9.41
CA LEU A 137 2.08 -12.93 -9.36
C LEU A 137 0.90 -11.96 -9.43
N ILE A 138 0.95 -10.81 -8.74
CA ILE A 138 -0.11 -9.80 -8.78
C ILE A 138 -0.19 -9.11 -10.15
N ALA A 139 0.95 -8.96 -10.85
CA ALA A 139 1.02 -8.40 -12.19
C ALA A 139 0.63 -9.40 -13.29
N ALA A 140 0.65 -10.71 -13.03
CA ALA A 140 0.31 -11.72 -14.03
C ALA A 140 -1.10 -11.54 -14.66
N PRO A 141 -2.18 -11.28 -13.90
CA PRO A 141 -3.50 -11.00 -14.46
C PRO A 141 -3.53 -9.67 -15.25
N ALA A 142 -2.64 -8.73 -14.94
CA ALA A 142 -2.56 -7.45 -15.63
C ALA A 142 -2.31 -7.66 -17.12
N TYR A 143 -1.49 -8.66 -17.49
CA TYR A 143 -1.17 -8.96 -18.88
C TYR A 143 -2.42 -9.28 -19.72
N TRP A 144 -3.46 -9.87 -19.12
CA TRP A 144 -4.71 -10.20 -19.81
C TRP A 144 -5.78 -9.12 -19.67
N VAL A 145 -5.78 -8.38 -18.55
CA VAL A 145 -6.79 -7.36 -18.26
C VAL A 145 -6.45 -6.02 -18.93
N LEU A 146 -5.17 -5.60 -18.96
CA LEU A 146 -4.74 -4.35 -19.61
C LEU A 146 -5.19 -4.22 -21.07
N PRO A 147 -4.94 -5.20 -21.97
CA PRO A 147 -5.28 -5.03 -23.38
C PRO A 147 -6.80 -4.93 -23.58
N LYS A 148 -7.59 -5.66 -22.78
CA LYS A 148 -9.06 -5.59 -22.82
C LYS A 148 -9.58 -4.26 -22.27
N ALA A 149 -8.98 -3.76 -21.19
CA ALA A 149 -9.32 -2.47 -20.62
C ALA A 149 -8.93 -1.32 -21.56
N TYR A 150 -7.78 -1.39 -22.21
CA TYR A 150 -7.31 -0.41 -23.18
C TYR A 150 -8.20 -0.37 -24.43
N ALA A 151 -8.59 -1.55 -24.96
CA ALA A 151 -9.54 -1.64 -26.06
C ALA A 151 -10.93 -1.07 -25.69
N ALA A 152 -11.42 -1.35 -24.48
CA ALA A 152 -12.68 -0.79 -23.99
C ALA A 152 -12.62 0.74 -23.76
N LEU A 153 -11.48 1.26 -23.30
CA LEU A 153 -11.23 2.70 -23.12
C LEU A 153 -11.16 3.44 -24.46
N LEU A 154 -10.53 2.84 -25.47
CA LEU A 154 -10.46 3.42 -26.83
C LEU A 154 -11.82 3.38 -27.53
N ALA A 155 -12.63 2.35 -27.30
CA ALA A 155 -13.97 2.22 -27.87
C ALA A 155 -15.01 3.12 -27.17
N GLY A 156 -14.78 3.48 -25.91
CA GLY A 156 -15.74 4.21 -25.07
C GLY A 156 -15.41 5.69 -24.85
N MET A 157 -15.59 6.54 -25.86
CA MET A 157 -15.70 8.01 -25.64
C MET A 157 -17.04 8.42 -25.00
N GLN A 158 -17.96 7.47 -24.72
CA GLN A 158 -19.14 7.67 -23.89
C GLN A 158 -18.91 7.05 -22.50
N LEU A 159 -18.44 7.90 -21.59
CA LEU A 159 -17.84 7.56 -20.29
C LEU A 159 -18.81 7.00 -19.23
N GLN A 160 -20.11 6.92 -19.50
CA GLN A 160 -21.12 6.66 -18.46
C GLN A 160 -21.54 5.19 -18.32
N THR A 161 -21.48 4.38 -19.38
CA THR A 161 -21.93 2.97 -19.35
C THR A 161 -20.78 1.95 -19.32
N SER A 162 -19.63 2.29 -19.90
CA SER A 162 -18.49 1.37 -20.04
C SER A 162 -17.70 1.13 -18.74
N GLY A 163 -17.83 2.00 -17.74
CA GLY A 163 -17.15 1.85 -16.45
C GLY A 163 -17.68 0.67 -15.61
N LEU A 164 -18.99 0.40 -15.68
CA LEU A 164 -19.65 -0.66 -14.91
C LEU A 164 -19.27 -2.06 -15.41
N SER A 165 -18.98 -2.23 -16.71
CA SER A 165 -18.53 -3.52 -17.26
C SER A 165 -17.09 -3.89 -16.87
N LEU A 166 -16.25 -2.91 -16.55
CA LEU A 166 -14.87 -3.12 -16.09
C LEU A 166 -14.79 -3.45 -14.59
N LEU A 167 -15.79 -3.03 -13.82
CA LEU A 167 -15.88 -3.19 -12.38
C LEU A 167 -15.71 -4.65 -11.89
N PRO A 168 -16.40 -5.67 -12.44
CA PRO A 168 -16.22 -7.05 -11.99
C PRO A 168 -14.81 -7.60 -12.29
N TRP A 169 -14.19 -7.18 -13.39
CA TRP A 169 -12.81 -7.57 -13.71
C TRP A 169 -11.80 -6.97 -12.74
N ILE A 170 -11.98 -5.69 -12.39
CA ILE A 170 -11.17 -5.01 -11.38
C ILE A 170 -11.35 -5.66 -10.01
N LEU A 171 -12.59 -5.96 -9.61
CA LEU A 171 -12.87 -6.64 -8.34
C LEU A 171 -12.28 -8.04 -8.28
N GLY A 172 -12.39 -8.83 -9.36
CA GLY A 172 -11.78 -10.16 -9.45
C GLY A 172 -10.26 -10.10 -9.33
N TRP A 173 -9.63 -9.12 -9.96
CA TRP A 173 -8.19 -8.91 -9.85
C TRP A 173 -7.76 -8.46 -8.44
N LEU A 174 -8.51 -7.54 -7.81
CA LEU A 174 -8.25 -7.13 -6.42
C LEU A 174 -8.39 -8.31 -5.45
N LEU A 175 -9.40 -9.16 -5.63
CA LEU A 175 -9.61 -10.35 -4.80
C LEU A 175 -8.46 -11.35 -4.98
N TYR A 176 -8.04 -11.62 -6.22
CA TYR A 176 -6.89 -12.47 -6.51
C TYR A 176 -5.60 -11.92 -5.89
N GLY A 177 -5.34 -10.62 -6.05
CA GLY A 177 -4.16 -9.98 -5.48
C GLY A 177 -4.14 -10.04 -3.96
N TYR A 178 -5.31 -9.88 -3.32
CA TYR A 178 -5.47 -10.03 -1.87
C TYR A 178 -5.14 -11.46 -1.40
N ILE A 179 -5.61 -12.48 -2.13
CA ILE A 179 -5.33 -13.89 -1.80
C ILE A 179 -3.82 -14.17 -1.92
N VAL A 180 -3.18 -13.77 -3.02
CA VAL A 180 -1.74 -13.93 -3.24
C VAL A 180 -0.93 -13.25 -2.15
N HIS A 181 -1.26 -11.99 -1.83
CA HIS A 181 -0.61 -11.23 -0.76
C HIS A 181 -0.68 -11.98 0.57
N GLN A 182 -1.85 -12.52 0.92
CA GLN A 182 -2.05 -13.22 2.17
C GLN A 182 -1.22 -14.51 2.25
N PHE A 183 -1.14 -15.29 1.17
CA PHE A 183 -0.30 -16.49 1.13
C PHE A 183 1.18 -16.18 1.30
N ILE A 184 1.67 -15.15 0.59
CA ILE A 184 3.09 -14.78 0.63
C ILE A 184 3.45 -14.20 2.01
N LEU A 185 2.57 -13.42 2.62
CA LEU A 185 2.77 -12.87 3.96
C LEU A 185 2.93 -13.99 5.01
N PHE A 186 2.18 -15.09 4.89
CA PHE A 186 2.32 -16.25 5.78
C PHE A 186 3.60 -17.06 5.52
N MET A 187 4.02 -17.20 4.26
CA MET A 187 5.31 -17.78 3.92
C MET A 187 6.47 -16.97 4.50
N GLN A 188 6.36 -15.63 4.48
CA GLN A 188 7.34 -14.73 5.07
C GLN A 188 7.42 -14.91 6.59
N PHE A 189 6.29 -14.97 7.31
CA PHE A 189 6.27 -15.23 8.75
C PHE A 189 6.97 -16.54 9.13
N GLY A 190 6.63 -17.64 8.45
CA GLY A 190 7.25 -18.93 8.72
C GLY A 190 8.76 -18.92 8.53
N LYS A 191 9.23 -18.37 7.41
CA LYS A 191 10.67 -18.31 7.13
C LYS A 191 11.43 -17.38 8.08
N THR A 192 10.82 -16.27 8.51
CA THR A 192 11.45 -15.37 9.50
C THR A 192 11.48 -15.94 10.92
N GLY A 193 10.57 -16.87 11.24
CA GLY A 193 10.53 -17.58 12.53
C GLY A 193 11.29 -18.90 12.56
N GLY A 194 12.06 -19.22 11.51
CA GLY A 194 12.85 -20.46 11.42
C GLY A 194 12.04 -21.73 11.10
N ALA A 195 10.72 -21.63 10.94
CA ALA A 195 9.87 -22.74 10.50
C ALA A 195 9.94 -22.89 8.96
N GLY A 196 10.01 -24.13 8.47
CA GLY A 196 10.07 -24.40 7.02
C GLY A 196 8.90 -23.81 6.22
N PHE A 197 8.99 -23.81 4.89
CA PHE A 197 8.04 -23.12 3.99
C PHE A 197 6.61 -23.69 3.97
N LEU A 198 6.44 -24.98 4.27
CA LEU A 198 5.19 -25.72 3.99
C LEU A 198 4.21 -25.76 5.18
N MET A 199 4.71 -25.86 6.41
CA MET A 199 3.87 -25.86 7.63
C MET A 199 3.04 -24.56 7.80
N PRO A 200 3.60 -23.35 7.62
CA PRO A 200 2.87 -22.09 7.71
C PRO A 200 1.74 -21.98 6.69
N LEU A 201 1.91 -22.57 5.50
CA LEU A 201 0.91 -22.56 4.43
C LEU A 201 -0.32 -23.38 4.82
N TRP A 202 -0.10 -24.55 5.42
CA TRP A 202 -1.16 -25.41 5.93
C TRP A 202 -1.95 -24.73 7.06
N HIS A 203 -1.24 -24.01 7.93
CA HIS A 203 -1.86 -23.24 9.01
C HIS A 203 -2.67 -22.06 8.48
N CYS A 204 -2.19 -21.39 7.42
CA CYS A 204 -2.93 -20.34 6.72
C CYS A 204 -4.24 -20.87 6.12
N LEU A 205 -4.23 -22.07 5.52
CA LEU A 205 -5.41 -22.67 4.91
C LEU A 205 -6.45 -23.06 5.97
N ARG A 206 -6.00 -23.62 7.11
CA ARG A 206 -6.88 -24.01 8.23
C ARG A 206 -7.37 -22.82 9.05
N GLY A 207 -6.60 -21.73 9.08
CA GLY A 207 -6.88 -20.48 9.78
C GLY A 207 -7.46 -19.37 8.90
N ALA A 208 -7.83 -19.65 7.65
CA ALA A 208 -8.20 -18.64 6.66
C ALA A 208 -9.41 -17.79 7.08
N LEU A 209 -10.44 -18.40 7.70
CA LEU A 209 -11.66 -17.71 8.11
C LEU A 209 -11.44 -16.61 9.15
N PRO A 210 -10.84 -16.88 10.34
CA PRO A 210 -10.58 -15.83 11.32
C PRO A 210 -9.58 -14.79 10.82
N LEU A 211 -8.68 -15.18 9.92
CA LEU A 211 -7.69 -14.30 9.30
C LEU A 211 -8.31 -13.30 8.32
N ILE A 212 -9.21 -13.78 7.44
CA ILE A 212 -10.03 -12.93 6.57
C ILE A 212 -10.88 -11.99 7.42
N GLY A 213 -11.47 -12.49 8.53
CA GLY A 213 -12.24 -11.66 9.46
C GLY A 213 -11.42 -10.51 10.06
N VAL A 214 -10.20 -10.76 10.54
CA VAL A 214 -9.33 -9.71 11.10
C VAL A 214 -8.90 -8.71 10.04
N SER A 215 -8.49 -9.17 8.85
CA SER A 215 -8.15 -8.30 7.71
C SER A 215 -9.34 -7.44 7.29
N LEU A 216 -10.54 -8.02 7.21
CA LEU A 216 -11.72 -7.33 6.72
C LEU A 216 -12.18 -6.28 7.71
N VAL A 217 -12.18 -6.58 9.01
CA VAL A 217 -12.53 -5.59 10.05
C VAL A 217 -11.52 -4.46 10.09
N LEU A 218 -10.22 -4.75 10.22
CA LEU A 218 -9.20 -3.70 10.33
C LEU A 218 -9.02 -2.93 9.01
N GLY A 219 -9.13 -3.61 7.88
CA GLY A 219 -9.08 -3.00 6.55
C GLY A 219 -10.27 -2.09 6.29
N SER A 220 -11.49 -2.54 6.60
CA SER A 220 -12.70 -1.71 6.45
C SER A 220 -12.65 -0.48 7.35
N THR A 221 -12.22 -0.64 8.60
CA THR A 221 -12.05 0.51 9.51
C THR A 221 -11.02 1.50 8.98
N SER A 222 -9.87 1.02 8.47
CA SER A 222 -8.87 1.91 7.87
C SER A 222 -9.41 2.63 6.63
N LEU A 223 -10.20 1.95 5.81
CA LEU A 223 -10.78 2.52 4.60
C LEU A 223 -11.84 3.57 4.94
N LEU A 224 -12.70 3.31 5.93
CA LEU A 224 -13.67 4.28 6.43
C LEU A 224 -12.97 5.53 6.99
N LEU A 225 -11.91 5.36 7.79
CA LEU A 225 -11.13 6.47 8.33
C LEU A 225 -10.46 7.29 7.22
N PHE A 226 -9.94 6.62 6.18
CA PHE A 226 -9.40 7.29 5.00
C PHE A 226 -10.45 8.13 4.29
N SER A 227 -11.59 7.51 3.95
CA SER A 227 -12.69 8.18 3.23
C SER A 227 -13.24 9.37 4.01
N LEU A 228 -13.37 9.26 5.34
CA LEU A 228 -13.76 10.37 6.20
C LEU A 228 -12.72 11.50 6.18
N SER A 229 -11.43 11.17 6.36
CA SER A 229 -10.36 12.17 6.36
C SER A 229 -10.24 12.89 5.01
N THR A 230 -10.31 12.15 3.90
CA THR A 230 -10.32 12.72 2.56
C THR A 230 -11.58 13.54 2.29
N GLY A 231 -12.75 13.06 2.69
CA GLY A 231 -14.01 13.79 2.54
C GLY A 231 -14.00 15.14 3.26
N VAL A 232 -13.49 15.16 4.50
CA VAL A 232 -13.33 16.42 5.26
C VAL A 232 -12.32 17.35 4.59
N SER A 233 -11.20 16.82 4.08
CA SER A 233 -10.17 17.60 3.38
C SER A 233 -10.70 18.25 2.09
N LEU A 234 -11.62 17.59 1.38
CA LEU A 234 -12.23 18.12 0.15
C LEU A 234 -13.19 19.28 0.43
N ILE A 235 -13.90 19.26 1.57
CA ILE A 235 -14.85 20.32 1.94
C ILE A 235 -14.12 21.53 2.52
N TRP A 236 -12.97 21.30 3.17
CA TRP A 236 -12.25 22.33 3.91
C TRP A 236 -10.84 22.54 3.35
N ALA A 237 -10.68 23.47 2.41
CA ALA A 237 -9.37 23.83 1.90
C ALA A 237 -8.64 24.76 2.89
N GLY A 238 -7.69 24.23 3.67
CA GLY A 238 -6.90 25.04 4.61
C GLY A 238 -5.80 24.27 5.35
N ILE A 239 -5.07 24.98 6.21
CA ILE A 239 -3.98 24.40 7.03
C ILE A 239 -4.49 23.24 7.89
N ILE A 240 -5.74 23.32 8.37
CA ILE A 240 -6.33 22.26 9.21
C ILE A 240 -6.56 20.98 8.39
N ALA A 241 -6.93 21.07 7.11
CA ALA A 241 -7.02 19.91 6.25
C ALA A 241 -5.65 19.28 5.96
N LEU A 242 -4.61 20.10 5.80
CA LEU A 242 -3.24 19.59 5.71
C LEU A 242 -2.84 18.86 7.00
N ILE A 243 -3.07 19.45 8.18
CA ILE A 243 -2.78 18.81 9.46
C ILE A 243 -3.57 17.51 9.62
N LEU A 244 -4.86 17.49 9.26
CA LEU A 244 -5.70 16.31 9.34
C LEU A 244 -5.20 15.20 8.40
N GLN A 245 -4.83 15.56 7.17
CA GLN A 245 -4.36 14.64 6.16
C GLN A 245 -2.96 14.08 6.50
N GLN A 246 -2.08 14.90 7.07
CA GLN A 246 -0.80 14.43 7.60
C GLN A 246 -0.98 13.58 8.86
N GLY A 247 -1.88 13.95 9.77
CA GLY A 247 -2.22 13.17 10.96
C GLY A 247 -2.82 11.80 10.62
N TYR A 248 -3.57 11.69 9.52
CA TYR A 248 -4.07 10.42 9.03
C TYR A 248 -2.93 9.43 8.71
N HIS A 249 -1.76 9.89 8.24
CA HIS A 249 -0.63 8.99 8.02
C HIS A 249 -0.19 8.28 9.30
N LEU A 250 -0.22 8.97 10.46
CA LEU A 250 0.10 8.35 11.75
C LEU A 250 -0.92 7.27 12.10
N VAL A 251 -2.21 7.57 11.95
CA VAL A 251 -3.30 6.62 12.19
C VAL A 251 -3.18 5.41 11.26
N SER A 252 -2.85 5.64 9.99
CA SER A 252 -2.63 4.57 9.01
C SER A 252 -1.44 3.68 9.39
N CYS A 253 -0.33 4.24 9.87
CA CYS A 253 0.81 3.47 10.36
C CYS A 253 0.42 2.61 11.58
N ILE A 254 -0.30 3.18 12.53
CA ILE A 254 -0.84 2.49 13.71
C ILE A 254 -1.71 1.31 13.29
N MET A 255 -2.69 1.54 12.40
CA MET A 255 -3.62 0.50 11.94
C MET A 255 -2.91 -0.60 11.16
N ARG A 256 -1.91 -0.24 10.34
CA ARG A 256 -1.11 -1.20 9.58
C ARG A 256 -0.28 -2.09 10.50
N LEU A 257 0.45 -1.50 11.45
CA LEU A 257 1.27 -2.27 12.38
C LEU A 257 0.39 -3.13 13.30
N TRP A 258 -0.73 -2.58 13.79
CA TRP A 258 -1.71 -3.34 14.59
C TRP A 258 -2.29 -4.53 13.84
N SER A 259 -2.61 -4.37 12.54
CA SER A 259 -3.08 -5.46 11.69
C SER A 259 -2.01 -6.54 11.53
N ILE A 260 -0.76 -6.16 11.30
CA ILE A 260 0.36 -7.11 11.19
C ILE A 260 0.57 -7.86 12.51
N SER A 261 0.62 -7.16 13.64
CA SER A 261 0.78 -7.76 14.97
C SER A 261 -0.37 -8.72 15.32
N ALA A 262 -1.62 -8.36 15.00
CA ALA A 262 -2.78 -9.22 15.24
C ALA A 262 -2.78 -10.48 14.36
N LYS A 263 -2.34 -10.36 13.09
CA LYS A 263 -2.16 -11.52 12.18
C LYS A 263 -1.03 -12.43 12.65
N PHE A 264 0.08 -11.84 13.11
CA PHE A 264 1.22 -12.58 13.65
C PHE A 264 0.84 -13.36 14.92
N ASP A 265 0.11 -12.74 15.84
CA ASP A 265 -0.37 -13.39 17.06
C ASP A 265 -1.29 -14.59 16.77
N LEU A 266 -2.19 -14.43 15.79
CA LEU A 266 -3.07 -15.50 15.32
C LEU A 266 -2.26 -16.67 14.72
N TRP A 267 -1.25 -16.37 13.90
CA TRP A 267 -0.37 -17.38 13.31
C TRP A 267 0.42 -18.14 14.40
N TYR A 268 1.04 -17.42 15.33
CA TYR A 268 1.82 -18.03 16.42
C TYR A 268 0.95 -18.93 17.30
N ALA A 269 -0.25 -18.46 17.67
CA ALA A 269 -1.20 -19.25 18.45
C ALA A 269 -1.70 -20.50 17.71
N GLN A 270 -1.69 -20.51 16.37
CA GLN A 270 -2.04 -21.69 15.58
C GLN A 270 -0.86 -22.64 15.41
N ALA A 271 0.36 -22.11 15.25
CA ALA A 271 1.58 -22.90 15.07
C ALA A 271 1.87 -23.78 16.30
N HIS A 272 1.79 -23.20 17.51
CA HIS A 272 2.07 -23.93 18.76
C HIS A 272 0.87 -24.71 19.33
N ARG A 273 -0.33 -24.57 18.75
CA ARG A 273 -1.49 -25.37 19.17
C ARG A 273 -1.35 -26.86 18.84
N ASN A 274 -0.44 -27.20 17.93
CA ASN A 274 -0.17 -28.58 17.54
C ASN A 274 0.95 -29.22 18.38
N ASP A 275 1.68 -28.46 19.20
CA ASP A 275 2.71 -29.00 20.10
C ASP A 275 2.10 -29.48 21.45
N GLU A 276 0.87 -29.09 21.75
CA GLU A 276 0.13 -29.46 22.99
C GLU A 276 -0.85 -30.64 22.81
N LYS A 277 -0.79 -31.37 21.69
CA LYS A 277 -1.61 -32.58 21.44
C LYS A 277 -0.73 -33.78 21.13
#